data_AF-A0A1W2AJV5-F1
#
_entry.id   AF-A0A1W2AJV5-F1
#
_cell.length_a   1.000
_cell.length_b   1.000
_cell.length_c   1.000
_cell.angle_alpha   90.00
_cell.angle_beta   90.00
_cell.angle_gamma   90.00
#
_symmetry.space_group_name_H-M   'P 1'
#
loop_
_entity.id
_entity.type
_entity.pdbx_description
1 polymer ?
#
loop_
_entity_poly.entity_id
_entity_poly.type
_entity_poly.pdbx_seq_one_letter_code
_entity_poly.pdbx_strand_id
1 'polypeptide(L)'
;MNFKFLLSVFIMTFLSVSAISQTCILDIGSKNVENITKTFQLNKEQIHSLDSLRTQLISERDLQENEVKKLLETHPQSTPDELLILAKKHKALEDSMFETTIIYDQKLISLFNAKQYERYVLLCTSANRTPISKQEE
;
A
#
# COMPACT_ATOMS: atom_id res chain seq x y z
N MET A 1 38.29 -1.65 30.82
CA MET A 1 36.97 -1.97 30.22
C MET A 1 37.18 -3.11 29.24
N ASN A 2 36.58 -4.29 29.49
CA ASN A 2 36.91 -5.51 28.74
C ASN A 2 36.57 -5.34 27.25
N PHE A 3 37.52 -5.63 26.35
CA PHE A 3 37.32 -5.56 24.90
C PHE A 3 36.09 -6.36 24.44
N LYS A 4 35.81 -7.49 25.12
CA LYS A 4 34.59 -8.29 24.91
C LYS A 4 33.31 -7.54 25.26
N PHE A 5 33.33 -6.69 26.27
CA PHE A 5 32.20 -5.85 26.67
C PHE A 5 31.97 -4.71 25.66
N LEU A 6 33.06 -4.06 25.19
CA LEU A 6 32.98 -3.04 24.14
C LEU A 6 32.49 -3.62 22.81
N LEU A 7 32.96 -4.81 22.44
CA LEU A 7 32.50 -5.53 21.25
C LEU A 7 31.01 -5.93 21.36
N SER A 8 30.57 -6.37 22.55
CA SER A 8 29.17 -6.71 22.81
C SER A 8 28.24 -5.49 22.71
N VAL A 9 28.66 -4.33 23.23
CA VAL A 9 27.89 -3.08 23.13
C VAL A 9 27.84 -2.61 21.67
N PHE A 10 28.93 -2.72 20.93
CA PHE A 10 29.01 -2.34 19.52
C PHE A 10 28.10 -3.19 18.62
N ILE A 11 28.05 -4.51 18.83
CA ILE A 11 27.18 -5.43 18.08
C ILE A 11 25.70 -5.14 18.39
N MET A 12 25.36 -4.84 19.64
CA MET A 12 23.97 -4.57 20.04
C MET A 12 23.45 -3.23 19.47
N THR A 13 24.33 -2.26 19.22
CA THR A 13 23.96 -0.99 18.56
C THR A 13 23.76 -1.10 17.05
N PHE A 14 24.47 -2.02 16.37
CA PHE A 14 24.41 -2.17 14.90
C PHE A 14 23.22 -2.98 14.40
N LEU A 15 22.56 -3.79 15.25
CA LEU A 15 21.41 -4.61 14.88
C LEU A 15 20.07 -3.83 14.83
N SER A 16 20.08 -2.54 15.16
CA SER A 16 18.85 -1.75 15.40
C SER A 16 18.18 -1.16 14.16
N VAL A 17 18.77 -1.23 12.95
CA VAL A 17 18.28 -0.38 11.84
C VAL A 17 18.15 -1.14 10.52
N SER A 18 17.09 -1.92 10.43
CA SER A 18 16.47 -2.30 9.16
C SER A 18 14.97 -2.42 9.38
N ALA A 19 14.32 -1.32 9.75
CA ALA A 19 12.87 -1.27 9.78
C ALA A 19 12.38 -1.35 8.32
N ILE A 20 11.81 -2.48 7.94
CA ILE A 20 11.07 -2.61 6.67
C ILE A 20 9.88 -1.66 6.79
N SER A 21 9.96 -0.54 6.09
CA SER A 21 8.94 0.50 6.12
C SER A 21 7.80 0.12 5.17
N GLN A 22 6.55 0.20 5.63
CA GLN A 22 5.36 -0.07 4.82
C GLN A 22 5.25 0.94 3.67
N THR A 23 4.75 0.48 2.51
CA THR A 23 4.44 1.36 1.36
C THR A 23 3.43 2.42 1.77
N CYS A 24 3.68 3.67 1.37
CA CYS A 24 2.84 4.81 1.68
C CYS A 24 1.69 4.95 0.68
N ILE A 25 0.63 4.16 0.88
CA ILE A 25 -0.61 4.31 0.10
C ILE A 25 -1.39 5.57 0.50
N LEU A 26 -2.01 6.21 -0.48
CA LEU A 26 -3.03 7.25 -0.29
C LEU A 26 -4.39 6.63 0.04
N ASP A 27 -4.62 5.39 -0.40
CA ASP A 27 -5.86 4.64 -0.21
C ASP A 27 -7.08 5.39 -0.80
N ILE A 28 -7.00 5.71 -2.10
CA ILE A 28 -8.02 6.50 -2.80
C ILE A 28 -9.38 5.78 -2.86
N GLY A 29 -9.40 4.45 -2.70
CA GLY A 29 -10.63 3.66 -2.62
C GLY A 29 -11.45 3.92 -1.36
N SER A 30 -10.81 4.39 -0.28
CA SER A 30 -11.46 4.62 1.01
C SER A 30 -12.36 5.85 1.04
N LYS A 31 -13.05 6.03 2.17
CA LYS A 31 -13.85 7.23 2.48
C LYS A 31 -13.02 8.50 2.71
N ASN A 32 -11.68 8.44 2.67
CA ASN A 32 -10.79 9.54 3.06
C ASN A 32 -10.54 10.57 1.95
N VAL A 33 -11.28 10.53 0.85
CA VAL A 33 -10.98 11.33 -0.34
C VAL A 33 -11.08 12.84 -0.14
N GLU A 34 -11.99 13.29 0.72
CA GLU A 34 -12.03 14.70 1.10
C GLU A 34 -10.70 15.15 1.75
N ASN A 35 -10.08 14.28 2.56
CA ASN A 35 -8.79 14.57 3.18
C ASN A 35 -7.65 14.59 2.15
N ILE A 36 -7.67 13.68 1.16
CA ILE A 36 -6.69 13.67 0.06
C ILE A 36 -6.78 15.00 -0.71
N THR A 37 -7.99 15.37 -1.13
CA THR A 37 -8.24 16.61 -1.88
C THR A 37 -7.76 17.85 -1.12
N LYS A 38 -8.08 17.95 0.18
CA LYS A 38 -7.67 19.10 1.01
C LYS A 38 -6.18 19.11 1.31
N THR A 39 -5.60 17.98 1.69
CA THR A 39 -4.19 17.88 2.09
C THR A 39 -3.25 18.20 0.94
N PHE A 40 -3.56 17.69 -0.26
CA PHE A 40 -2.76 17.91 -1.45
C PHE A 40 -3.26 19.07 -2.31
N GLN A 41 -4.32 19.76 -1.88
CA GLN A 41 -4.85 20.94 -2.57
C GLN A 41 -5.10 20.66 -4.06
N LEU A 42 -5.80 19.58 -4.36
CA LEU A 42 -6.02 19.13 -5.73
C LEU A 42 -6.83 20.16 -6.52
N ASN A 43 -6.44 20.40 -7.76
CA ASN A 43 -7.19 21.26 -8.67
C ASN A 43 -8.40 20.51 -9.26
N LYS A 44 -9.24 21.22 -10.03
CA LYS A 44 -10.47 20.65 -10.60
C LYS A 44 -10.21 19.44 -11.50
N GLU A 45 -9.16 19.46 -12.30
CA GLU A 45 -8.80 18.36 -13.21
C GLU A 45 -8.33 17.14 -12.40
N GLN A 46 -7.48 17.35 -11.39
CA GLN A 46 -7.01 16.30 -10.49
C GLN A 46 -8.16 15.67 -9.69
N ILE A 47 -9.16 16.46 -9.25
CA ILE A 47 -10.35 15.94 -8.57
C ILE A 47 -11.18 15.07 -9.50
N HIS A 48 -11.42 15.51 -10.74
CA HIS A 48 -12.13 14.71 -11.73
C HIS A 48 -11.40 13.40 -12.04
N SER A 49 -10.07 13.45 -12.20
CA SER A 49 -9.25 12.26 -12.38
C SER A 49 -9.30 11.34 -11.15
N LEU A 50 -9.28 11.88 -9.94
CA LEU A 50 -9.45 11.11 -8.71
C LEU A 50 -10.80 10.37 -8.72
N ASP A 51 -11.91 11.04 -9.00
CA ASP A 51 -13.24 10.38 -9.04
C ASP A 51 -13.31 9.26 -10.09
N SER A 52 -12.69 9.47 -11.26
CA SER A 52 -12.59 8.45 -12.30
C SER A 52 -11.74 7.25 -11.87
N LEU A 53 -10.53 7.51 -11.33
CA LEU A 53 -9.62 6.47 -10.85
C LEU A 53 -10.25 5.65 -9.73
N ARG A 54 -11.04 6.28 -8.85
CA ARG A 54 -11.76 5.58 -7.78
C ARG A 54 -12.83 4.65 -8.31
N THR A 55 -13.61 5.12 -9.28
CA THR A 55 -14.66 4.30 -9.88
C THR A 55 -14.06 3.05 -10.53
N GLN A 56 -12.93 3.22 -11.23
CA GLN A 56 -12.19 2.12 -11.83
C GLN A 56 -11.62 1.17 -10.77
N LEU A 57 -10.95 1.71 -9.74
CA LEU A 57 -10.43 0.94 -8.62
C LEU A 57 -11.53 0.11 -7.96
N ILE A 58 -12.65 0.72 -7.57
CA ILE A 58 -13.77 0.02 -6.92
C ILE A 58 -14.28 -1.11 -7.81
N SER A 59 -14.49 -0.85 -9.10
CA SER A 59 -14.95 -1.88 -10.05
C SER A 59 -13.97 -3.04 -10.16
N GLU A 60 -12.65 -2.78 -10.17
CA GLU A 60 -11.64 -3.83 -10.25
C GLU A 60 -11.53 -4.61 -8.93
N ARG A 61 -11.64 -3.92 -7.80
CA ARG A 61 -11.67 -4.53 -6.46
C ARG A 61 -12.89 -5.42 -6.28
N ASP A 62 -14.07 -5.01 -6.77
CA ASP A 62 -15.30 -5.82 -6.74
C ASP A 62 -15.13 -7.15 -7.49
N LEU A 63 -14.42 -7.14 -8.63
CA LEU A 63 -14.10 -8.38 -9.37
C LEU A 63 -13.19 -9.29 -8.53
N GLN A 64 -12.14 -8.74 -7.92
CA GLN A 64 -11.23 -9.50 -7.05
C GLN A 64 -11.95 -10.03 -5.78
N GLU A 65 -12.88 -9.26 -5.20
CA GLU A 65 -13.68 -9.71 -4.06
C GLU A 65 -14.60 -10.88 -4.45
N ASN A 66 -15.16 -10.87 -5.66
CA ASN A 66 -15.92 -12.00 -6.18
C ASN A 66 -15.04 -13.25 -6.38
N GLU A 67 -13.78 -13.09 -6.78
CA GLU A 67 -12.81 -14.21 -6.84
C GLU A 67 -12.53 -14.78 -5.45
N VAL A 68 -12.38 -13.94 -4.43
CA VAL A 68 -12.22 -14.38 -3.03
C VAL A 68 -13.46 -15.16 -2.58
N LYS A 69 -14.67 -14.64 -2.81
CA LYS A 69 -15.92 -15.36 -2.51
C LYS A 69 -15.98 -16.72 -3.18
N LYS A 70 -15.71 -16.77 -4.49
CA LYS A 70 -15.69 -18.01 -5.26
C LYS A 70 -14.67 -19.00 -4.70
N LEU A 71 -13.48 -18.54 -4.32
CA LEU A 71 -12.47 -19.38 -3.70
C LEU A 71 -12.99 -20.01 -2.40
N LEU A 72 -13.60 -19.21 -1.52
CA LEU A 72 -14.13 -19.69 -0.24
C LEU A 72 -15.30 -20.67 -0.42
N GLU A 73 -16.15 -20.47 -1.43
CA GLU A 73 -17.30 -21.34 -1.71
C GLU A 73 -16.91 -22.67 -2.36
N THR A 74 -15.85 -22.68 -3.17
CA THR A 74 -15.50 -23.83 -4.03
C THR A 74 -14.31 -24.65 -3.55
N HIS A 75 -13.46 -24.10 -2.67
CA HIS A 75 -12.29 -24.81 -2.18
C HIS A 75 -12.67 -25.82 -1.07
N PRO A 76 -12.15 -27.06 -1.09
CA PRO A 76 -12.25 -27.98 0.03
C PRO A 76 -11.67 -27.39 1.33
N GLN A 77 -12.27 -27.71 2.48
CA GLN A 77 -11.93 -27.12 3.78
C GLN A 77 -12.03 -28.14 4.94
N SER A 78 -12.04 -29.43 4.63
CA SER A 78 -12.30 -30.50 5.61
C SER A 78 -11.04 -31.00 6.30
N THR A 79 -9.87 -30.74 5.71
CA THR A 79 -8.57 -31.18 6.24
C THR A 79 -7.61 -30.00 6.48
N PRO A 80 -6.62 -30.15 7.38
CA PRO A 80 -5.60 -29.12 7.58
C PRO A 80 -4.82 -28.75 6.31
N ASP A 81 -4.52 -29.73 5.45
CA ASP A 81 -3.80 -29.50 4.19
C ASP A 81 -4.64 -28.68 3.20
N GLU A 82 -5.93 -28.96 3.11
CA GLU A 82 -6.86 -28.18 2.28
C GLU A 82 -6.99 -26.74 2.78
N LEU A 83 -7.05 -26.53 4.10
CA LEU A 83 -7.06 -25.20 4.71
C LEU A 83 -5.75 -24.43 4.45
N LEU A 84 -4.61 -25.11 4.48
CA LEU A 84 -3.32 -24.50 4.17
C LEU A 84 -3.25 -24.04 2.70
N ILE A 85 -3.79 -24.83 1.77
CA ILE A 85 -3.86 -24.44 0.35
C ILE A 85 -4.83 -23.27 0.16
N LEU A 86 -5.99 -23.28 0.83
CA LEU A 86 -6.93 -22.18 0.82
C LEU A 86 -6.27 -20.88 1.30
N ALA A 87 -5.56 -20.91 2.43
CA ALA A 87 -4.87 -19.75 2.99
C ALA A 87 -3.85 -19.16 2.01
N LYS A 88 -3.08 -20.01 1.31
CA LYS A 88 -2.12 -19.56 0.28
C LYS A 88 -2.83 -18.88 -0.90
N LYS A 89 -3.92 -19.45 -1.40
CA LYS A 89 -4.69 -18.88 -2.52
C LYS A 89 -5.35 -17.57 -2.13
N HIS A 90 -5.92 -17.51 -0.92
CA HIS A 90 -6.52 -16.31 -0.37
C HIS A 90 -5.49 -15.18 -0.25
N LYS A 91 -4.31 -15.49 0.32
CA LYS A 91 -3.21 -14.52 0.43
C LYS A 91 -2.74 -13.98 -0.92
N ALA A 92 -2.66 -14.83 -1.94
CA ALA A 92 -2.29 -14.40 -3.28
C ALA A 92 -3.32 -13.42 -3.88
N LEU A 93 -4.61 -13.64 -3.61
CA LEU A 93 -5.65 -12.68 -3.99
C LEU A 93 -5.49 -11.38 -3.20
N GLU A 94 -5.34 -11.42 -1.88
CA GLU A 94 -5.09 -10.22 -1.06
C GLU A 94 -3.87 -9.40 -1.51
N ASP A 95 -2.80 -10.07 -1.94
CA ASP A 95 -1.62 -9.40 -2.48
C ASP A 95 -1.93 -8.71 -3.81
N SER A 96 -2.62 -9.39 -4.73
CA SER A 96 -3.10 -8.79 -5.99
C SER A 96 -3.98 -7.57 -5.75
N MET A 97 -4.89 -7.67 -4.79
CA MET A 97 -5.77 -6.57 -4.36
C MET A 97 -4.98 -5.36 -3.84
N PHE A 98 -3.92 -5.60 -3.07
CA PHE A 98 -3.06 -4.55 -2.54
C PHE A 98 -2.22 -3.88 -3.64
N GLU A 99 -1.68 -4.66 -4.58
CA GLU A 99 -0.97 -4.13 -5.75
C GLU A 99 -1.87 -3.27 -6.63
N THR A 100 -3.13 -3.68 -6.85
CA THR A 100 -4.12 -2.85 -7.54
C THR A 100 -4.26 -1.49 -6.85
N THR A 101 -4.42 -1.45 -5.52
CA THR A 101 -4.48 -0.18 -4.77
C THR A 101 -3.24 0.70 -4.99
N ILE A 102 -2.03 0.12 -4.93
CA ILE A 102 -0.78 0.84 -5.18
C ILE A 102 -0.78 1.46 -6.57
N ILE A 103 -1.18 0.72 -7.60
CA ILE A 103 -1.21 1.19 -8.99
C ILE A 103 -2.13 2.40 -9.13
N TYR A 104 -3.33 2.37 -8.55
CA TYR A 104 -4.26 3.49 -8.66
C TYR A 104 -3.82 4.72 -7.85
N ASP A 105 -3.25 4.51 -6.67
CA ASP A 105 -2.61 5.59 -5.90
C ASP A 105 -1.46 6.23 -6.69
N GLN A 106 -0.63 5.40 -7.35
CA GLN A 106 0.48 5.87 -8.19
C GLN A 106 -0.01 6.70 -9.38
N LYS A 107 -1.12 6.30 -10.03
CA LYS A 107 -1.75 7.09 -11.10
C LYS A 107 -2.13 8.48 -10.61
N LEU A 108 -2.76 8.60 -9.42
CA LEU A 108 -3.08 9.91 -8.84
C LEU A 108 -1.83 10.72 -8.50
N ILE A 109 -0.84 10.08 -7.85
CA ILE A 109 0.43 10.71 -7.46
C ILE A 109 1.18 11.26 -8.68
N SER A 110 1.09 10.59 -9.82
CA SER A 110 1.72 11.04 -11.07
C SER A 110 1.12 12.36 -11.59
N LEU A 111 -0.14 12.66 -11.24
CA LEU A 111 -0.78 13.94 -11.55
C LEU A 111 -0.34 15.08 -10.64
N PHE A 112 0.35 14.81 -9.53
CA PHE A 112 0.76 15.85 -8.60
C PHE A 112 1.78 16.80 -9.25
N ASN A 113 1.70 18.09 -8.95
CA ASN A 113 2.81 19.01 -9.24
C ASN A 113 3.98 18.78 -8.25
N ALA A 114 5.09 19.49 -8.43
CA ALA A 114 6.28 19.34 -7.59
C ALA A 114 5.99 19.55 -6.10
N LYS A 115 5.24 20.60 -5.74
CA LYS A 115 4.90 20.92 -4.33
C LYS A 115 3.99 19.87 -3.70
N GLN A 116 3.03 19.35 -4.47
CA GLN A 116 2.13 18.30 -4.03
C GLN A 116 2.89 17.00 -3.75
N TYR A 117 3.80 16.63 -4.65
CA TYR A 117 4.63 15.43 -4.49
C TYR A 117 5.61 15.56 -3.33
N GLU A 118 6.26 16.71 -3.17
CA GLU A 118 7.12 17.00 -2.02
C GLU A 118 6.36 16.86 -0.69
N ARG A 119 5.14 17.40 -0.61
CA ARG A 119 4.26 17.24 0.56
C ARG A 119 3.94 15.77 0.81
N TYR A 120 3.64 15.00 -0.23
CA TYR A 120 3.38 13.57 -0.11
C TYR A 120 4.60 12.83 0.47
N VAL A 121 5.79 13.03 -0.09
CA VAL A 121 7.04 12.44 0.40
C VAL A 121 7.31 12.82 1.85
N LEU A 122 7.12 14.09 2.22
CA LEU A 122 7.30 14.56 3.59
C LEU A 122 6.35 13.86 4.58
N LEU A 123 5.07 13.73 4.23
CA LEU A 123 4.08 13.07 5.09
C LEU A 123 4.39 11.57 5.24
N CYS A 124 4.77 10.90 4.15
CA CYS A 124 5.14 9.48 4.17
C CYS A 124 6.37 9.22 5.04
N THR A 125 7.44 9.99 4.82
CA THR A 125 8.68 9.85 5.60
C THR A 125 8.48 10.19 7.07
N SER A 126 7.67 11.21 7.38
CA SER A 126 7.28 11.54 8.77
C SER A 126 6.49 10.42 9.45
N ALA A 127 5.75 9.62 8.69
CA ALA A 127 5.04 8.44 9.17
C ALA A 127 5.89 7.15 9.12
N ASN A 128 7.20 7.25 8.85
CA ASN A 128 8.11 6.13 8.64
C ASN A 128 7.60 5.13 7.57
N ARG A 129 7.03 5.67 6.48
CA ARG A 129 6.53 4.93 5.31
C ARG A 129 7.37 5.22 4.06
N THR A 130 7.48 4.23 3.18
CA THR A 130 8.19 4.36 1.90
C THR A 130 7.29 5.03 0.86
N PRO A 131 7.61 6.22 0.34
CA PRO A 131 6.80 6.88 -0.67
C PRO A 131 6.76 6.08 -1.98
N ILE A 132 5.62 6.13 -2.67
CA ILE A 132 5.47 5.62 -4.04
C ILE A 132 6.12 6.62 -5.01
N SER A 133 6.90 6.11 -5.96
CA SER A 133 7.49 6.94 -7.02
C SER A 133 6.43 7.38 -8.01
N LYS A 134 6.58 8.57 -8.61
CA LYS A 134 5.80 8.91 -9.80
C LYS A 134 6.13 7.94 -10.94
N GLN A 135 5.15 7.64 -11.78
CA GLN A 135 5.45 7.05 -13.08
C GLN A 135 6.04 8.16 -13.96
N GLU A 136 7.22 7.91 -14.53
CA GLU A 136 7.78 8.74 -15.59
C GLU A 136 7.12 8.28 -16.91
N GLU A 137 6.54 9.22 -17.66
CA GLU A 137 6.02 8.98 -19.03
C GLU A 137 7.16 8.95 -20.06
#